data_AF-A0A3B9GQK8-F1
#
_entry.id   AF-A0A3B9GQK8-F1
#
_cell.length_a   1.000
_cell.length_b   1.000
_cell.length_c   1.000
_cell.angle_alpha   90.00
_cell.angle_beta   90.00
_cell.angle_gamma   90.00
#
_symmetry.space_group_name_H-M   'P 1'
#
loop_
_entity.id
_entity.type
_entity.pdbx_description
1 polymer ?
#
loop_
_entity_poly.entity_id
_entity_poly.type
_entity_poly.pdbx_seq_one_letter_code
_entity_poly.pdbx_strand_id
1 'polypeptide(L)' 'RAALGTKSFMSAASFQETTKVLNDAAINGKVDYLEGMKENVICGHLIPAGTGLREFSQLIVQNKEQYAEMQAKMDNDDEE' A
#
# COMPACT_ATOMS: atom_id res chain seq x y z
N ARG A 1 5.37 -5.76 23.93
CA ARG A 1 4.34 -6.80 23.68
C ARG A 1 3.41 -6.51 22.48
N ALA A 2 3.32 -5.27 21.96
CA ALA A 2 2.43 -4.94 20.83
C ALA A 2 2.83 -5.60 19.49
N ALA A 3 4.12 -5.85 19.24
CA ALA A 3 4.60 -6.41 17.97
C ALA A 3 4.26 -7.91 17.76
N LEU A 4 3.93 -8.66 18.82
CA LEU A 4 3.54 -10.08 18.73
C LEU A 4 2.03 -10.27 18.48
N GLY A 5 1.23 -9.20 18.62
CA GLY A 5 -0.22 -9.21 18.38
C GLY A 5 -0.60 -8.64 17.01
N THR A 6 0.32 -8.58 16.05
CA THR A 6 0.01 -8.07 14.71
C THR A 6 -0.93 -9.05 14.02
N LYS A 7 -1.94 -8.54 13.31
CA LYS A 7 -2.87 -9.38 12.54
C LYS A 7 -2.16 -10.11 11.40
N SER A 8 -1.12 -9.50 10.85
CA SER A 8 -0.24 -10.11 9.88
C SER A 8 0.64 -11.18 10.51
N PHE A 9 0.58 -12.38 9.93
CA PHE A 9 1.48 -13.46 10.27
C PHE A 9 2.85 -13.28 9.62
N MET A 10 2.96 -12.62 8.47
CA MET A 10 4.26 -12.33 7.84
C MET A 10 5.11 -11.41 8.72
N SER A 11 4.51 -10.33 9.21
CA SER A 11 5.15 -9.40 10.15
C SER A 11 5.49 -10.05 11.49
N ALA A 12 4.64 -10.94 11.99
CA ALA A 12 4.88 -11.65 13.25
C ALA A 12 6.00 -12.69 13.11
N ALA A 13 5.98 -13.49 12.05
CA ALA A 13 6.94 -14.56 11.78
C ALA A 13 8.36 -14.01 11.51
N SER A 14 8.47 -12.77 11.00
CA SER A 14 9.74 -12.11 10.75
C SER A 14 10.42 -11.56 12.02
N PHE A 15 9.71 -11.50 13.15
CA PHE A 15 10.28 -10.99 14.40
C PHE A 15 10.91 -12.13 15.21
N GLN A 16 10.11 -13.10 15.66
CA GLN A 16 10.53 -14.28 16.44
C GLN A 16 9.52 -15.44 16.29
N GLU A 17 9.87 -16.63 16.77
CA GLU A 17 8.99 -17.82 16.79
C GLU A 17 8.44 -18.25 15.41
N THR A 18 9.22 -18.05 14.34
CA THR A 18 8.81 -18.22 12.93
C THR A 18 8.04 -19.51 12.66
N THR A 19 8.54 -20.67 13.09
CA THR A 19 7.88 -21.97 12.85
C THR A 19 6.50 -22.06 13.48
N LYS A 20 6.34 -21.55 14.71
CA LYS A 20 5.07 -21.57 15.43
C LYS A 20 4.05 -20.66 14.76
N VAL A 21 4.46 -19.43 14.42
CA VAL A 21 3.58 -18.46 13.75
C VAL A 21 3.11 -18.96 12.38
N LEU A 22 4.00 -19.56 11.59
CA LEU A 22 3.65 -20.10 10.28
C LEU A 22 2.74 -21.33 10.39
N ASN A 23 2.98 -22.21 11.37
CA ASN A 23 2.11 -23.37 11.62
C ASN A 23 0.70 -22.94 12.00
N ASP A 24 0.57 -22.01 12.95
CA ASP A 24 -0.74 -21.48 13.36
C ASP A 24 -1.45 -20.77 12.20
N ALA A 25 -0.72 -20.05 11.36
CA ALA A 25 -1.29 -19.41 10.17
C ALA A 25 -1.79 -20.44 9.14
N ALA A 26 -1.03 -21.50 8.89
CA ALA A 26 -1.39 -22.57 7.95
C ALA A 26 -2.62 -23.36 8.43
N ILE A 27 -2.66 -23.74 9.72
CA ILE A 27 -3.79 -24.46 10.32
C ILE A 27 -5.08 -23.63 10.24
N ASN A 28 -4.98 -22.33 10.50
CA ASN A 28 -6.14 -21.42 10.47
C ASN A 28 -6.45 -20.87 9.06
N GLY A 29 -5.68 -21.23 8.02
CA GLY A 29 -5.85 -20.69 6.67
C GLY A 29 -5.77 -19.17 6.59
N LYS A 30 -4.90 -18.54 7.39
CA LYS A 30 -4.80 -17.08 7.44
C LYS A 30 -4.25 -16.50 6.13
N VAL A 31 -4.82 -15.38 5.71
CA VAL A 31 -4.38 -14.60 4.56
C VAL A 31 -3.84 -13.26 5.04
N ASP A 32 -2.70 -12.86 4.50
CA ASP A 32 -2.09 -11.56 4.79
C ASP A 32 -2.49 -10.56 3.70
N TYR A 33 -3.04 -9.42 4.10
CA TYR A 33 -3.54 -8.40 3.18
C TYR A 33 -2.52 -7.29 2.89
N LEU A 34 -1.29 -7.41 3.44
CA LEU A 34 -0.19 -6.47 3.20
C LEU A 34 -0.56 -5.02 3.52
N GLU A 35 -1.28 -4.80 4.61
CA GLU A 35 -1.67 -3.46 5.06
C GLU A 35 -0.54 -2.78 5.85
N GLY A 36 0.38 -3.56 6.40
CA GLY A 36 1.47 -3.09 7.24
C GLY A 36 2.75 -2.77 6.49
N MET A 37 3.62 -1.96 7.10
CA MET A 37 4.94 -1.66 6.54
C MET A 37 5.81 -2.90 6.38
N LYS A 38 5.88 -3.77 7.39
CA LYS A 38 6.80 -4.91 7.39
C LYS A 38 6.44 -5.96 6.35
N GLU A 39 5.16 -6.28 6.19
CA GLU A 39 4.68 -7.17 5.14
C GLU A 39 5.12 -6.69 3.75
N ASN A 40 4.89 -5.41 3.45
CA ASN A 40 5.26 -4.83 2.16
C ASN A 40 6.78 -4.84 1.94
N VAL A 41 7.57 -4.57 2.98
CA VAL A 41 9.04 -4.68 2.91
C VAL A 41 9.48 -6.12 2.61
N ILE A 42 8.91 -7.12 3.29
CA ILE A 42 9.27 -8.53 3.09
C ILE A 42 8.92 -8.99 1.66
N CYS A 43 7.78 -8.55 1.12
CA CYS A 43 7.36 -8.88 -0.24
C CYS A 43 8.06 -8.05 -1.33
N GLY A 44 8.72 -6.94 -0.99
CA GLY A 44 9.31 -6.02 -1.96
C GLY A 44 8.30 -5.08 -2.64
N HIS A 45 7.13 -4.85 -2.04
CA HIS A 45 6.15 -3.86 -2.51
C HIS A 45 6.50 -2.44 -2.01
N LEU A 46 5.89 -1.41 -2.60
CA LEU A 46 5.92 -0.07 -2.01
C LEU A 46 5.30 -0.11 -0.61
N ILE A 47 6.00 0.47 0.36
CA ILE A 47 5.50 0.59 1.73
C ILE A 47 4.33 1.58 1.79
N PRO A 48 3.34 1.38 2.66
CA PRO A 48 2.20 2.29 2.84
C PRO A 48 2.59 3.51 3.67
N ALA A 49 3.64 4.21 3.26
CA ALA A 49 4.17 5.40 3.91
C ALA A 49 4.86 6.31 2.88
N GLY A 50 4.89 7.62 3.15
CA GLY A 50 5.49 8.60 2.23
C GLY A 50 4.84 8.55 0.86
N THR A 51 5.65 8.47 -0.20
CA THR A 51 5.18 8.40 -1.59
C THR A 51 4.43 7.10 -1.93
N GLY A 52 4.53 6.06 -1.08
CA GLY A 52 3.77 4.83 -1.25
C GLY A 52 2.36 4.87 -0.67
N LEU A 53 1.91 6.02 -0.12
CA LEU A 53 0.51 6.21 0.26
C LEU A 53 -0.38 6.24 -0.98
N ARG A 54 -1.57 5.63 -0.86
CA ARG A 54 -2.56 5.55 -1.94
C ARG A 54 -2.96 6.93 -2.49
N GLU A 55 -2.96 7.96 -1.64
CA GLU A 55 -3.26 9.34 -2.03
C GLU A 55 -2.31 9.88 -3.11
N PHE A 56 -1.06 9.45 -3.12
CA PHE A 56 -0.08 9.88 -4.13
C PHE A 56 -0.06 9.01 -5.39
N SER A 57 -0.79 7.89 -5.41
CA SER A 57 -0.75 6.93 -6.54
C SER A 57 -1.33 7.49 -7.85
N GLN A 58 -2.22 8.48 -7.76
CA GLN A 58 -2.88 9.11 -8.91
C GLN A 58 -2.49 10.60 -9.05
N LEU A 59 -1.47 11.06 -8.31
CA LEU A 59 -1.02 12.43 -8.40
C LEU A 59 -0.24 12.64 -9.70
N ILE A 60 -0.80 13.44 -10.61
CA ILE A 60 -0.16 13.84 -11.87
C ILE A 60 0.29 15.30 -11.73
N VAL A 61 1.58 15.56 -11.97
CA VAL A 61 2.15 16.91 -11.95
C VAL A 61 2.34 17.39 -13.39
N GLN A 62 1.80 18.56 -13.70
CA GLN A 62 1.89 19.21 -15.02
C GLN A 62 2.43 20.63 -14.89
N ASN A 63 2.95 21.20 -15.98
CA ASN A 63 3.29 22.61 -15.98
C ASN A 63 2.01 23.47 -16.01
N LYS A 64 2.12 24.72 -15.58
CA LYS A 64 0.96 25.62 -15.46
C LYS A 64 0.28 25.90 -16.80
N GLU A 65 1.03 25.95 -17.88
CA GLU A 65 0.54 26.25 -19.24
C GLU A 65 -0.28 25.08 -19.80
N GLN A 66 0.24 23.84 -19.70
CA GLN A 66 -0.42 22.60 -20.09
C GLN A 66 -1.69 22.34 -19.28
N TYR A 67 -1.67 22.67 -17.98
CA TYR A 67 -2.87 22.55 -17.15
C TYR A 67 -3.97 23.51 -17.62
N ALA A 68 -3.62 24.76 -17.95
CA ALA A 68 -4.57 25.74 -18.47
C ALA A 68 -5.13 25.35 -19.85
N GLU A 69 -4.29 24.80 -20.73
CA GLU A 69 -4.72 24.28 -22.03
C GLU A 69 -5.65 23.06 -21.90
N MET A 70 -5.36 22.16 -20.95
CA MET A 70 -6.18 20.98 -20.69
C MET A 70 -7.53 21.35 -20.09
N GLN A 71 -7.54 22.30 -19.15
CA GLN A 71 -8.76 22.86 -18.58
C GLN A 71 -9.61 23.54 -19.66
N ALA A 72 -9.01 24.37 -20.50
CA ALA A 72 -9.73 25.04 -21.59
C ALA A 72 -10.28 24.06 -22.64
N LYS A 73 -9.62 22.92 -22.87
CA LYS A 73 -10.16 21.87 -23.75
C LYS A 73 -11.33 21.14 -23.11
N MET A 74 -11.21 20.77 -21.82
CA MET A 74 -12.30 20.14 -21.08
C MET A 74 -13.55 21.02 -21.02
N ASP A 75 -13.39 22.32 -20.77
CA ASP A 75 -14.50 23.25 -20.70
C ASP A 75 -15.20 23.44 -22.07
N ASN A 76 -14.45 23.38 -23.17
CA ASN A 76 -15.03 23.44 -24.53
C ASN A 76 -15.74 22.13 -24.93
N ASP A 77 -15.20 20.97 -24.51
CA ASP A 77 -15.81 19.67 -24.80
C ASP A 77 -17.11 19.43 -24.00
N ASP A 78 -17.29 20.11 -22.85
CA ASP A 78 -18.53 20.09 -22.06
C ASP A 78 -19.60 21.09 -22.56
N GLU A 79 -19.20 22.08 -23.39
CA GLU A 79 -20.09 23.07 -24.00
C GLU A 79 -20.64 22.65 -25.38
N GLU A 80 -20.09 21.60 -26.01
CA GLU A 80 -20.54 21.00 -27.29
C GLU A 80 -21.50 19.81 -27.09
#